data_AF-A0A3N5W3T3-F1
#
_entry.id   AF-A0A3N5W3T3-F1
#
_cell.length_a   1.000
_cell.length_b   1.000
_cell.length_c   1.000
_cell.angle_alpha   90.00
_cell.angle_beta   90.00
_cell.angle_gamma   90.00
#
_symmetry.space_group_name_H-M   'P 1'
#
loop_
_entity.id
_entity.type
_entity.pdbx_description
1 polymer ?
#
loop_
_entity_poly.entity_id
_entity_poly.type
_entity_poly.pdbx_seq_one_letter_code
_entity_poly.pdbx_strand_id
1 'polypeptide(L)'
;MARRFIRHGLLSENFVLYLSIVFFAGLYLFMPYIAGERNLANISSNMWPLLALVLGQMFVLILGGIDLSQTSIMALTSVIGGMLMTTRLDPALFAKSPLWSVLLSADGSPLSGTMLAVPLGIAAMLVVGTLV
;
A
#
# COMPACT_ATOMS: atom_id res chain seq x y z
N MET A 1 -22.41 26.85 -11.31
CA MET A 1 -22.96 25.88 -10.34
C MET A 1 -22.01 24.70 -10.09
N ALA A 2 -21.55 23.99 -11.13
CA ALA A 2 -20.62 22.85 -11.03
C ALA A 2 -19.31 23.15 -10.25
N ARG A 3 -18.68 24.32 -10.47
CA ARG A 3 -17.47 24.73 -9.74
C ARG A 3 -17.65 24.82 -8.22
N ARG A 4 -18.84 25.16 -7.73
CA ARG A 4 -19.14 25.27 -6.30
C ARG A 4 -19.30 23.87 -5.69
N PHE A 5 -19.96 22.96 -6.40
CA PHE A 5 -20.11 21.55 -5.98
C PHE A 5 -18.77 20.82 -5.94
N ILE A 6 -17.91 21.03 -6.94
CA ILE A 6 -16.55 20.47 -6.98
C ILE A 6 -15.71 20.99 -5.81
N ARG A 7 -15.78 22.30 -5.50
CA ARG A 7 -15.09 22.86 -4.34
C ARG A 7 -15.58 22.29 -3.01
N HIS A 8 -16.90 22.11 -2.84
CA HIS A 8 -17.44 21.54 -1.59
C HIS A 8 -17.14 20.04 -1.48
N GLY A 9 -17.12 19.29 -2.59
CA GLY A 9 -16.74 17.88 -2.59
C GLY A 9 -15.26 17.67 -2.26
N LEU A 10 -14.36 18.42 -2.90
CA LEU A 10 -12.90 18.30 -2.74
C LEU A 10 -12.38 18.81 -1.38
N LEU A 11 -13.11 19.73 -0.73
CA LEU A 11 -12.75 20.28 0.59
C LEU A 11 -13.62 19.72 1.73
N SER A 12 -14.40 18.66 1.47
CA SER A 12 -15.25 18.05 2.51
C SER A 12 -14.45 17.11 3.41
N GLU A 13 -14.88 17.00 4.68
CA GLU A 13 -14.38 15.99 5.63
C GLU A 13 -14.55 14.56 5.08
N ASN A 14 -15.53 14.35 4.19
CA ASN A 14 -15.83 13.08 3.55
C ASN A 14 -15.13 12.90 2.19
N PHE A 15 -14.21 13.79 1.80
CA PHE A 15 -13.59 13.76 0.48
C PHE A 15 -12.94 12.40 0.17
N VAL A 16 -12.19 11.84 1.12
CA VAL A 16 -11.52 10.53 0.96
C VAL A 16 -12.52 9.41 0.76
N LEU A 17 -13.67 9.46 1.45
CA LEU A 17 -14.75 8.49 1.27
C LEU A 17 -15.33 8.59 -0.14
N TYR A 18 -15.64 9.80 -0.62
CA TYR A 18 -16.15 9.99 -1.98
C TYR A 18 -15.13 9.54 -3.03
N LEU A 19 -13.85 9.86 -2.84
CA LEU A 19 -12.77 9.43 -3.74
C LEU A 19 -12.68 7.90 -3.79
N SER A 20 -12.78 7.23 -2.65
CA SER A 20 -12.75 5.76 -2.56
C SER A 20 -13.94 5.13 -3.29
N ILE A 21 -15.14 5.68 -3.13
CA ILE A 21 -16.35 5.21 -3.82
C ILE A 21 -16.22 5.40 -5.33
N VAL A 22 -15.80 6.59 -5.77
CA VAL A 22 -15.62 6.89 -7.20
C VAL A 22 -14.54 5.99 -7.81
N PHE A 23 -13.44 5.76 -7.11
CA PHE A 23 -12.38 4.86 -7.55
C PHE A 23 -12.90 3.42 -7.68
N PHE A 24 -13.62 2.92 -6.66
CA PHE A 24 -14.23 1.59 -6.70
C PHE A 24 -15.24 1.46 -7.86
N ALA A 25 -16.11 2.45 -8.06
CA ALA A 25 -17.07 2.47 -9.16
C ALA A 25 -16.38 2.50 -10.54
N GLY A 26 -15.30 3.28 -10.67
CA GLY A 26 -14.47 3.30 -11.86
C GLY A 26 -13.84 1.94 -12.14
N LEU A 27 -13.24 1.30 -11.13
CA LEU A 27 -12.68 -0.05 -11.26
C LEU A 27 -13.75 -1.09 -11.58
N TYR A 28 -14.93 -1.01 -10.96
CA TYR A 28 -16.04 -1.93 -11.18
C TYR A 28 -16.50 -1.92 -12.65
N LEU A 29 -16.48 -0.77 -13.32
CA LEU A 29 -16.84 -0.65 -14.74
C LEU A 29 -15.92 -1.48 -15.65
N PHE A 30 -14.62 -1.54 -15.33
CA PHE A 30 -13.63 -2.28 -16.12
C PHE A 30 -13.39 -3.71 -15.60
N MET A 31 -13.62 -3.95 -14.31
CA MET A 31 -13.30 -5.19 -13.59
C MET A 31 -14.45 -5.56 -12.63
N PRO A 32 -15.60 -6.04 -13.12
CA PRO A 32 -16.81 -6.25 -12.31
C PRO A 32 -16.64 -7.30 -11.22
N TYR A 33 -15.66 -8.22 -11.37
CA TYR A 33 -15.34 -9.24 -10.37
C TYR A 33 -14.78 -8.67 -9.06
N ILE A 34 -14.36 -7.40 -9.02
CA ILE A 34 -13.89 -6.74 -7.79
C ILE A 34 -14.97 -6.68 -6.70
N ALA A 35 -16.25 -6.66 -7.10
CA ALA A 35 -17.40 -6.70 -6.20
C ALA A 35 -17.82 -8.13 -5.82
N GLY A 36 -17.07 -9.16 -6.24
CA GLY A 36 -17.33 -10.54 -5.83
C GLY A 36 -17.03 -10.76 -4.35
N GLU A 37 -17.77 -11.66 -3.71
CA GLU A 37 -17.69 -11.94 -2.26
C GLU A 37 -16.25 -12.19 -1.77
N ARG A 38 -15.48 -12.99 -2.52
CA ARG A 38 -14.07 -13.28 -2.18
C ARG A 38 -13.19 -12.04 -2.22
N ASN A 39 -13.36 -11.18 -3.22
CA ASN A 39 -12.55 -9.96 -3.36
C ASN A 39 -12.93 -8.93 -2.30
N LEU A 40 -14.23 -8.78 -2.00
CA LEU A 40 -14.70 -7.92 -0.91
C LEU A 40 -14.23 -8.40 0.46
N ALA A 41 -14.23 -9.71 0.71
CA ALA A 41 -13.67 -10.30 1.91
C ALA A 41 -12.16 -10.07 2.00
N ASN A 42 -11.42 -10.24 0.91
CA ASN A 42 -9.99 -9.96 0.84
C ASN A 42 -9.68 -8.49 1.12
N ILE A 43 -10.41 -7.56 0.50
CA ILE A 43 -10.25 -6.11 0.72
C ILE A 43 -10.51 -5.80 2.21
N SER A 44 -11.64 -6.25 2.75
CA SER A 44 -12.00 -6.04 4.16
C SER A 44 -10.95 -6.61 5.13
N SER A 45 -10.42 -7.81 4.83
CA SER A 45 -9.37 -8.48 5.62
C SER A 45 -8.04 -7.72 5.60
N ASN A 46 -7.72 -7.03 4.51
CA ASN A 46 -6.52 -6.19 4.43
C ASN A 46 -6.75 -4.78 5.01
N MET A 47 -7.98 -4.28 5.03
CA MET A 47 -8.30 -2.94 5.54
C MET A 47 -8.34 -2.85 7.07
N TRP A 48 -8.82 -3.88 7.77
CA TRP A 48 -8.97 -3.79 9.23
C TRP A 48 -7.66 -3.59 10.00
N PRO A 49 -6.51 -4.22 9.65
CA PRO A 49 -5.24 -3.97 10.33
C PRO A 49 -4.72 -2.57 10.02
N LEU A 50 -4.91 -2.10 8.77
CA LEU A 50 -4.53 -0.76 8.36
C LEU A 50 -5.35 0.31 9.09
N LEU A 51 -6.64 0.06 9.30
CA LEU A 51 -7.50 0.94 10.10
C LEU A 51 -6.98 1.05 11.54
N ALA A 52 -6.70 -0.08 12.19
CA ALA A 52 -6.14 -0.09 13.54
C ALA A 52 -4.80 0.67 13.62
N LEU A 53 -3.93 0.47 12.63
CA LEU A 53 -2.65 1.15 12.52
C LEU A 53 -2.81 2.67 12.37
N VAL A 54 -3.68 3.14 11.47
CA VAL A 54 -3.90 4.58 11.26
C VAL A 54 -4.57 5.24 12.46
N LEU A 55 -5.51 4.56 13.13
CA LEU A 55 -6.10 5.07 14.38
C LEU A 55 -5.05 5.25 15.47
N GLY A 56 -4.17 4.26 15.66
CA GLY A 56 -3.03 4.38 16.56
C GLY A 56 -2.10 5.53 16.16
N GLN A 57 -1.78 5.65 14.87
CA GLN A 57 -0.94 6.74 14.36
C GLN A 57 -1.53 8.11 14.62
N MET A 58 -2.83 8.33 14.41
CA MET A 58 -3.47 9.63 14.66
C MET A 58 -3.38 10.02 16.13
N PHE A 59 -3.52 9.07 17.05
CA PHE A 59 -3.34 9.32 18.49
C PHE A 59 -1.91 9.78 18.80
N VAL A 60 -0.89 9.13 18.22
CA VAL A 60 0.52 9.49 18.46
C VAL A 60 0.91 10.79 17.72
N LEU A 61 0.37 11.06 16.53
CA LEU A 61 0.56 12.35 15.83
C LEU A 61 0.00 13.51 16.67
N ILE A 62 -1.22 13.35 17.21
CA ILE A 62 -1.89 14.40 17.99
C ILE A 62 -1.25 14.60 19.37
N LEU A 63 -0.93 13.52 20.09
CA LEU A 63 -0.43 13.60 21.47
C LEU A 63 1.09 13.57 21.59
N GLY A 64 1.74 12.75 20.77
CA GLY A 64 3.19 12.58 20.76
C GLY A 64 3.92 13.62 19.93
N GLY A 65 3.22 14.40 19.11
CA GLY A 65 3.81 15.44 18.26
C GLY A 65 4.77 14.90 17.20
N ILE A 66 4.70 13.60 16.87
CA ILE A 66 5.46 13.04 15.77
C ILE A 66 4.91 13.54 14.44
N ASP A 67 5.80 13.65 13.45
CA ASP A 67 5.48 14.17 12.13
C ASP A 67 4.96 13.08 11.19
N LEU A 68 4.19 13.49 10.18
CA LEU A 68 3.63 12.64 9.14
C LEU A 68 4.74 12.01 8.27
N SER A 69 5.96 12.53 8.29
CA SER A 69 7.15 11.90 7.70
C SER A 69 7.38 10.47 8.18
N GLN A 70 7.03 10.13 9.43
CA GLN A 70 7.12 8.77 9.96
C GLN A 70 6.25 7.76 9.18
N THR A 71 5.07 8.17 8.70
CA THR A 71 4.21 7.30 7.89
C THR A 71 4.78 7.07 6.50
N SER A 72 5.46 8.07 5.94
CA SER A 72 6.17 7.96 4.66
C SER A 72 7.37 7.03 4.77
N ILE A 73 8.12 7.09 5.88
CA ILE A 73 9.23 6.15 6.16
C ILE A 73 8.71 4.72 6.29
N MET A 74 7.61 4.51 7.01
CA MET A 74 6.99 3.19 7.11
C MET A 74 6.52 2.65 5.74
N ALA A 75 5.93 3.48 4.89
CA ALA A 75 5.51 3.08 3.56
C ALA A 75 6.71 2.68 2.68
N LEU A 76 7.76 3.51 2.66
CA LEU A 76 8.97 3.25 1.88
C LEU A 76 9.64 1.94 2.32
N THR A 77 9.89 1.80 3.62
CA THR A 77 10.53 0.59 4.18
C THR A 77 9.67 -0.65 3.91
N SER A 78 8.34 -0.56 4.03
CA SER A 78 7.44 -1.69 3.70
C SER A 78 7.53 -2.13 2.25
N VAL A 79 7.64 -1.19 1.30
CA VAL A 79 7.85 -1.53 -0.13
C VAL A 79 9.17 -2.25 -0.34
N ILE A 80 10.25 -1.81 0.33
CA ILE A 80 11.58 -2.43 0.23
C ILE A 80 11.58 -3.83 0.84
N GLY A 81 11.02 -3.98 2.05
CA GLY A 81 10.90 -5.29 2.70
C GLY A 81 10.07 -6.26 1.87
N GLY A 82 8.90 -5.81 1.38
CA GLY A 82 8.04 -6.60 0.51
C GLY A 82 8.76 -7.02 -0.78
N MET A 83 9.48 -6.10 -1.43
CA MET A 83 10.27 -6.39 -2.63
C MET A 83 11.29 -7.50 -2.38
N LEU A 84 12.01 -7.46 -1.26
CA LEU A 84 13.04 -8.44 -0.92
C LEU A 84 12.48 -9.79 -0.47
N MET A 85 11.31 -9.81 0.18
CA MET A 85 10.68 -11.04 0.67
C MET A 85 9.78 -11.73 -0.37
N THR A 86 9.54 -11.10 -1.52
CA THR A 86 8.63 -11.62 -2.54
C THR A 86 9.16 -12.92 -3.16
N THR A 87 8.33 -13.96 -3.18
CA THR A 87 8.70 -15.32 -3.62
C THR A 87 8.21 -15.70 -5.00
N ARG A 88 7.15 -15.07 -5.52
CA ARG A 88 6.68 -15.22 -6.89
C ARG A 88 5.94 -13.99 -7.34
N LEU A 89 6.10 -13.64 -8.61
CA LEU A 89 5.41 -12.52 -9.26
C LEU A 89 4.83 -12.99 -10.58
N ASP A 90 3.63 -12.50 -10.89
CA ASP A 90 3.02 -12.72 -12.20
C ASP A 90 3.69 -11.82 -13.24
N PRO A 91 4.39 -12.37 -14.25
CA PRO A 91 5.03 -11.57 -15.29
C PRO A 91 4.05 -10.70 -16.07
N ALA A 92 2.78 -11.11 -16.21
CA ALA A 92 1.78 -10.33 -16.93
C ALA A 92 1.51 -8.97 -16.25
N LEU A 93 1.67 -8.89 -14.93
CA LEU A 93 1.44 -7.69 -14.15
C LEU A 93 2.73 -6.86 -13.96
N PHE A 94 3.89 -7.50 -13.85
CA PHE A 94 5.13 -6.84 -13.40
C PHE A 94 6.23 -6.70 -14.46
N ALA A 95 6.11 -7.32 -15.64
CA ALA A 95 7.16 -7.28 -16.68
C ALA A 95 7.49 -5.88 -17.20
N LYS A 96 6.56 -4.92 -17.08
CA LYS A 96 6.78 -3.51 -17.48
C LYS A 96 7.39 -2.65 -16.37
N SER A 97 7.60 -3.22 -15.18
CA SER A 97 8.18 -2.45 -14.07
C SER A 97 9.68 -2.21 -14.31
N PRO A 98 10.22 -1.03 -13.93
CA PRO A 98 11.65 -0.74 -14.06
C PRO A 98 12.53 -1.66 -13.21
N LEU A 99 11.94 -2.32 -12.21
CA LEU A 99 12.62 -3.23 -11.29
C LEU A 99 12.65 -4.67 -11.81
N TRP A 100 11.87 -4.97 -12.86
CA TRP A 100 11.87 -6.26 -13.52
C TRP A 100 13.23 -6.57 -14.10
N SER A 101 13.70 -7.81 -13.98
CA SER A 101 15.03 -8.31 -14.36
C SER A 101 16.24 -7.74 -13.60
N VAL A 102 16.08 -6.66 -12.83
CA VAL A 102 17.14 -6.13 -11.95
C VAL A 102 17.00 -6.68 -10.53
N LEU A 103 15.83 -6.49 -9.92
CA LEU A 103 15.54 -6.90 -8.54
C LEU A 103 14.33 -7.82 -8.42
N LEU A 104 13.49 -7.91 -9.46
CA LEU A 104 12.29 -8.74 -9.47
C LEU A 104 12.25 -9.61 -10.71
N SER A 105 11.86 -10.87 -10.54
CA SER A 105 11.70 -11.84 -11.62
C SER A 105 10.46 -12.69 -11.40
N ALA A 106 10.14 -13.60 -12.34
CA ALA A 106 9.03 -14.53 -12.19
C ALA A 106 9.17 -15.41 -10.93
N ASP A 107 10.41 -15.75 -10.58
CA ASP A 107 10.76 -16.53 -9.39
C ASP A 107 10.84 -15.68 -8.11
N GLY A 108 10.48 -14.40 -8.18
CA GLY A 108 10.51 -13.47 -7.05
C GLY A 108 11.77 -12.61 -7.00
N SER A 109 12.17 -12.24 -5.78
CA SER A 109 13.39 -11.46 -5.52
C SER A 109 14.65 -12.34 -5.58
N PRO A 110 15.87 -11.77 -5.62
CA PRO A 110 17.10 -12.54 -5.50
C PRO A 110 17.22 -13.41 -4.24
N LEU A 111 16.42 -13.10 -3.21
CA LEU A 111 16.39 -13.85 -1.94
C LEU A 111 15.27 -14.89 -1.91
N SER A 112 14.47 -15.01 -2.98
CA SER A 112 13.35 -15.94 -3.08
C SER A 112 13.77 -17.38 -2.76
N GLY A 113 12.97 -18.08 -1.95
CA GLY A 113 13.22 -19.48 -1.59
C GLY A 113 14.27 -19.69 -0.49
N THR A 114 14.90 -18.63 0.01
CA THR A 114 15.82 -18.71 1.15
C THR A 114 15.11 -18.40 2.47
N MET A 115 15.45 -19.11 3.55
CA MET A 115 14.94 -18.81 4.89
C MET A 115 15.43 -17.43 5.39
N LEU A 116 16.49 -16.90 4.78
CA LEU A 116 17.06 -15.59 5.11
C LEU A 116 16.30 -14.41 4.50
N ALA A 117 15.35 -14.64 3.57
CA ALA A 117 14.60 -13.57 2.92
C ALA A 117 13.89 -12.64 3.91
N VAL A 118 13.25 -13.22 4.93
CA VAL A 118 12.54 -12.46 5.97
C VAL A 118 13.51 -11.67 6.87
N PRO A 119 14.52 -12.26 7.52
CA PRO A 119 15.42 -11.49 8.38
C PRO A 119 16.24 -10.45 7.59
N LEU A 120 16.66 -10.75 6.36
CA LEU A 120 17.38 -9.78 5.52
C LEU A 120 16.47 -8.65 5.04
N GLY A 121 15.21 -8.95 4.71
CA GLY A 121 14.22 -7.92 4.39
C GLY A 121 13.96 -7.00 5.59
N ILE A 122 13.81 -7.54 6.80
CA ILE A 122 13.67 -6.73 8.02
C ILE A 122 14.93 -5.89 8.26
N ALA A 123 16.12 -6.47 8.11
CA ALA A 123 17.37 -5.73 8.26
C ALA A 123 17.46 -4.56 7.26
N ALA A 124 17.08 -4.78 6.00
CA ALA A 124 17.02 -3.73 4.98
C ALA A 124 15.99 -2.64 5.34
N MET A 125 14.82 -3.03 5.86
CA MET A 125 13.81 -2.07 6.35
C MET A 125 14.36 -1.17 7.45
N LEU A 126 15.07 -1.75 8.43
CA LEU A 126 15.68 -1.01 9.53
C LEU A 126 16.79 -0.07 9.05
N VAL A 127 17.67 -0.56 8.17
CA VAL A 127 18.76 0.26 7.59
C VAL A 127 18.21 1.42 6.79
N VAL A 128 17.20 1.20 5.95
CA VAL A 128 16.61 2.31 5.17
C VAL A 128 15.87 3.28 6.09
N GLY A 129 15.15 2.77 7.09
CA GLY A 129 14.44 3.59 8.06
C GLY A 129 15.33 4.46 8.93
N THR A 130 16.61 4.12 9.12
CA THR A 130 17.58 4.97 9.84
C THR A 130 18.29 6.00 8.96
N LEU A 131 18.24 5.83 7.64
CA LEU A 131 18.92 6.70 6.67
C LEU A 131 18.02 7.85 6.15
N VAL A 132 16.71 7.80 6.42
CA VAL A 132 15.69 8.76 5.98
C VAL A 132 15.06 9.41 7.20
#